data_AF-A0A959XZE5-F1
#
_entry.id   AF-A0A959XZE5-F1
#
_cell.length_a   1.000
_cell.length_b   1.000
_cell.length_c   1.000
_cell.angle_alpha   90.00
_cell.angle_beta   90.00
_cell.angle_gamma   90.00
#
_symmetry.space_group_name_H-M   'P 1'
#
loop_
_entity.id
_entity.type
_entity.pdbx_description
1 polymer ?
#
loop_
_entity_poly.entity_id
_entity_poly.type
_entity_poly.pdbx_seq_one_letter_code
_entity_poly.pdbx_strand_id
1 'polypeptide(L)'
;MQNKIYLHASAILAANQKIYQHIISNLDRVPSEIEDEVLDIINHYDIWMLQFREFEKLKKPDLKDEFIFYHIDENCAFPKDAEKTIFNYYQQSINTFHE
;
A
#
# COMPACT_ATOMS: atom_id res chain seq x y z
N MET A 1 -20.22 7.97 -3.94
CA MET A 1 -19.43 9.23 -4.03
C MET A 1 -18.60 9.53 -2.78
N GLN A 2 -18.69 8.77 -1.67
CA GLN A 2 -18.09 9.18 -0.39
C GLN A 2 -16.55 9.01 -0.29
N ASN A 3 -15.93 8.17 -1.12
CA ASN A 3 -14.51 7.80 -1.01
C ASN A 3 -13.56 8.55 -1.97
N LYS A 4 -14.07 9.47 -2.79
CA LYS A 4 -13.22 10.20 -3.75
C LYS A 4 -12.69 11.52 -3.20
N ILE A 5 -13.18 11.94 -2.04
CA ILE A 5 -12.89 13.24 -1.45
C ILE A 5 -11.42 13.31 -1.00
N TYR A 6 -10.71 14.39 -1.33
CA TYR A 6 -9.30 14.63 -1.00
C TYR A 6 -9.01 14.45 0.50
N LEU A 7 -9.92 14.86 1.37
CA LEU A 7 -9.84 14.60 2.81
C LEU A 7 -9.71 13.09 3.14
N HIS A 8 -10.50 12.24 2.47
CA HIS A 8 -10.45 10.80 2.67
C HIS A 8 -9.16 10.21 2.10
N ALA A 9 -8.77 10.63 0.90
CA ALA A 9 -7.53 10.20 0.28
C ALA A 9 -6.30 10.62 1.11
N SER A 10 -6.33 11.78 1.77
CA SER A 10 -5.28 12.22 2.71
C SER A 10 -5.18 11.30 3.94
N ALA A 11 -6.31 10.81 4.45
CA ALA A 11 -6.30 9.83 5.54
C ALA A 11 -5.71 8.48 5.08
N ILE A 12 -6.01 8.06 3.86
CA ILE A 12 -5.40 6.87 3.23
C ILE A 12 -3.89 7.07 3.06
N LEU A 13 -3.44 8.25 2.58
CA LEU A 13 -2.02 8.56 2.47
C LEU A 13 -1.30 8.36 3.81
N ALA A 14 -1.84 8.91 4.88
CA ALA A 14 -1.24 8.80 6.21
C ALA A 14 -1.16 7.34 6.70
N ALA A 15 -2.14 6.49 6.36
CA ALA A 15 -2.09 5.07 6.65
C ALA A 15 -1.04 4.35 5.79
N ASN A 16 -1.06 4.58 4.48
CA ASN A 16 -0.13 3.99 3.52
C ASN A 16 1.32 4.31 3.89
N GLN A 17 1.63 5.55 4.26
CA GLN A 17 2.97 5.94 4.70
C GLN A 17 3.45 5.18 5.94
N LYS A 18 2.55 4.93 6.91
CA LYS A 18 2.89 4.16 8.12
C LYS A 18 3.16 2.70 7.80
N ILE A 19 2.31 2.09 6.96
CA ILE A 19 2.47 0.70 6.52
C ILE A 19 3.77 0.55 5.74
N TYR A 20 4.00 1.43 4.75
CA TYR A 20 5.22 1.47 3.96
C TYR A 20 6.47 1.58 4.83
N GLN A 21 6.52 2.55 5.74
CA GLN A 21 7.66 2.70 6.64
C GLN A 21 7.87 1.49 7.54
N HIS A 22 6.79 0.85 8.01
CA HIS A 22 6.89 -0.36 8.79
C HIS A 22 7.53 -1.50 7.98
N ILE A 23 7.10 -1.70 6.74
CA ILE A 23 7.67 -2.71 5.84
C ILE A 23 9.16 -2.42 5.58
N ILE A 24 9.48 -1.20 5.12
CA ILE A 24 10.86 -0.81 4.78
C ILE A 24 11.82 -0.95 5.98
N SER A 25 11.35 -0.58 7.18
CA SER A 25 12.17 -0.65 8.40
C SER A 25 12.39 -2.08 8.92
N ASN A 26 11.70 -3.07 8.36
CA ASN A 26 11.76 -4.47 8.76
C ASN A 26 12.01 -5.40 7.55
N LEU A 27 12.55 -4.88 6.44
CA LEU A 27 12.84 -5.67 5.23
C LEU A 27 13.79 -6.82 5.53
N ASP A 28 14.73 -6.64 6.46
CA ASP A 28 15.66 -7.66 6.94
C ASP A 28 14.97 -8.86 7.61
N ARG A 29 13.70 -8.71 7.98
CA ARG A 29 12.89 -9.75 8.63
C ARG A 29 11.93 -10.43 7.67
N VAL A 30 11.89 -9.99 6.41
CA VAL A 30 11.04 -10.60 5.38
C VAL A 30 11.65 -11.95 4.99
N PRO A 31 10.91 -13.05 5.14
CA PRO A 31 11.32 -14.36 4.66
C PRO A 31 11.44 -14.37 3.13
N SER A 32 12.42 -15.10 2.61
CA SER A 32 12.66 -15.26 1.18
C SER A 32 11.44 -15.82 0.41
N GLU A 33 10.57 -16.57 1.09
CA GLU A 33 9.39 -17.21 0.53
C GLU A 33 8.27 -16.23 0.19
N ILE A 34 8.31 -15.00 0.72
CA ILE A 34 7.31 -13.96 0.46
C ILE A 34 7.93 -12.63 0.02
N GLU A 35 9.21 -12.64 -0.40
CA GLU A 35 9.96 -11.44 -0.75
C GLU A 35 9.33 -10.73 -1.95
N ASP A 36 8.96 -11.47 -2.99
CA ASP A 36 8.33 -10.93 -4.21
C ASP A 36 6.96 -10.30 -3.88
N GLU A 37 6.14 -10.94 -3.04
CA GLU A 37 4.86 -10.39 -2.62
C GLU A 37 5.01 -9.11 -1.78
N VAL A 38 6.05 -9.04 -0.94
CA VAL A 38 6.35 -7.82 -0.19
C VAL A 38 6.81 -6.70 -1.14
N LEU A 39 7.61 -7.02 -2.15
CA LEU A 39 8.03 -6.06 -3.18
C LEU A 39 6.83 -5.52 -3.98
N ASP A 40 5.85 -6.37 -4.32
CA ASP A 40 4.62 -5.94 -4.98
C ASP A 40 3.84 -4.93 -4.13
N ILE A 41 3.71 -5.18 -2.83
CA ILE A 41 3.05 -4.28 -1.88
C ILE A 41 3.79 -2.94 -1.78
N ILE A 42 5.12 -2.97 -1.69
CA ILE A 42 5.96 -1.76 -1.65
C ILE A 42 5.77 -0.94 -2.93
N ASN A 43 5.84 -1.59 -4.09
CA ASN A 43 5.69 -0.96 -5.40
C ASN A 43 4.32 -0.27 -5.54
N HIS A 44 3.24 -0.94 -5.12
CA HIS A 44 1.91 -0.34 -5.09
C HIS A 44 1.87 0.95 -4.25
N TYR A 45 2.41 0.91 -3.02
CA TYR A 45 2.42 2.08 -2.16
C TYR A 45 3.25 3.23 -2.74
N ASP A 46 4.41 2.95 -3.32
CA ASP A 46 5.25 3.98 -3.96
C ASP A 46 4.52 4.66 -5.12
N ILE A 47 3.89 3.89 -6.00
CA ILE A 47 3.12 4.43 -7.13
C ILE A 47 1.92 5.26 -6.64
N TRP A 48 1.17 4.74 -5.66
CA TRP A 48 0.02 5.45 -5.10
C TRP A 48 0.43 6.79 -4.46
N MET A 49 1.47 6.76 -3.62
CA MET A 49 1.98 7.95 -2.95
C MET A 49 2.57 8.97 -3.92
N LEU A 50 3.19 8.51 -5.01
CA LEU A 50 3.70 9.37 -6.07
C LEU A 50 2.56 10.10 -6.79
N GLN A 51 1.51 9.36 -7.21
CA GLN A 51 0.34 9.96 -7.87
C GLN A 51 -0.36 10.97 -6.96
N PHE A 52 -0.48 10.67 -5.67
CA PHE A 52 -1.08 11.60 -4.71
C PHE A 52 -0.28 12.90 -4.58
N ARG A 53 1.05 12.81 -4.44
CA ARG A 53 1.92 14.00 -4.33
C ARG A 53 1.89 14.85 -5.60
N GLU A 54 1.87 14.22 -6.76
CA GLU A 54 1.75 14.96 -8.03
C GLU A 54 0.38 15.61 -8.18
N PHE A 55 -0.69 14.95 -7.74
CA PHE A 55 -2.03 15.56 -7.67
C PHE A 55 -2.04 16.80 -6.76
N GLU A 56 -1.49 16.72 -5.55
CA GLU A 56 -1.39 17.87 -4.63
C GLU A 56 -0.63 19.04 -5.26
N LYS A 57 0.53 18.75 -5.86
CA LYS A 57 1.42 19.74 -6.45
C LYS A 57 0.79 20.45 -7.65
N LEU A 58 0.09 19.71 -8.51
CA LEU A 58 -0.49 20.25 -9.75
C LEU A 58 -1.86 20.90 -9.54
N LYS A 59 -2.70 20.32 -8.68
CA LYS A 59 -4.10 20.75 -8.54
C LYS A 59 -4.34 21.67 -7.35
N LYS A 60 -3.50 21.62 -6.30
CA LYS A 60 -3.71 22.33 -5.03
C LYS A 60 -5.16 22.13 -4.52
N PRO A 61 -5.56 20.87 -4.29
CA PRO A 61 -6.95 20.50 -4.06
C PRO A 61 -7.52 21.10 -2.78
N ASP A 62 -8.81 21.46 -2.80
CA ASP A 62 -9.61 21.69 -1.60
C ASP A 62 -10.07 20.33 -1.02
N LEU A 63 -10.50 20.32 0.23
CA LEU A 63 -10.93 19.13 0.97
C LEU A 63 -11.99 18.31 0.26
N LYS A 64 -12.79 18.94 -0.61
CA LYS A 64 -13.92 18.32 -1.33
C LYS A 64 -13.54 17.80 -2.73
N ASP A 65 -12.36 18.12 -3.23
CA ASP A 65 -11.95 17.73 -4.58
C ASP A 65 -11.75 16.23 -4.70
N GLU A 66 -11.95 15.69 -5.91
CA GLU A 66 -11.78 14.27 -6.14
C GLU A 66 -10.33 13.90 -6.42
N PHE A 67 -9.77 12.99 -5.61
CA PHE A 67 -8.56 12.25 -5.95
C PHE A 67 -8.94 10.93 -6.64
N ILE A 68 -8.35 10.70 -7.81
CA ILE A 68 -8.52 9.47 -8.58
C ILE A 68 -7.14 8.83 -8.74
N PHE A 69 -6.99 7.63 -8.20
CA PHE A 69 -5.82 6.80 -8.45
C PHE A 69 -5.98 6.11 -9.81
N TYR A 70 -4.99 6.29 -10.69
CA TYR A 70 -4.99 5.69 -12.03
C TYR A 70 -4.06 4.49 -12.07
N HIS A 71 -4.57 3.33 -12.48
CA HIS A 71 -3.73 2.18 -12.74
C HIS A 71 -3.00 2.42 -14.07
N ILE A 72 -1.68 2.57 -14.03
CA ILE A 72 -0.85 2.75 -15.24
C ILE A 72 -0.73 1.41 -15.97
N ASP A 73 -0.70 0.32 -15.21
CA ASP A 73 -0.75 -1.07 -15.64
C ASP A 73 -1.40 -1.95 -14.54
N GLU A 74 -1.43 -3.27 -14.73
CA GLU A 74 -1.91 -4.22 -13.72
C GLU A 74 -1.06 -4.23 -12.44
N ASN A 75 0.22 -3.86 -12.54
CA ASN A 75 1.16 -3.80 -11.41
C ASN A 75 0.92 -2.60 -10.50
N CYS A 76 0.12 -1.62 -10.95
CA CYS A 76 -0.27 -0.47 -10.13
C CYS A 76 -1.47 -0.77 -9.22
N ALA A 77 -2.28 -1.77 -9.55
CA ALA A 77 -3.44 -2.13 -8.74
C ALA A 77 -2.99 -2.64 -7.36
N PHE A 78 -3.87 -2.54 -6.35
CA PHE A 78 -3.56 -3.12 -5.04
C PHE A 78 -3.38 -4.65 -5.18
N PRO A 79 -2.22 -5.21 -4.80
CA PRO A 79 -1.88 -6.60 -5.09
C PRO A 79 -2.51 -7.52 -4.04
N LYS A 80 -3.80 -7.82 -4.22
CA LYS A 80 -4.60 -8.63 -3.28
C LYS A 80 -4.05 -10.02 -3.05
N ASP A 81 -3.49 -10.64 -4.09
CA ASP A 81 -2.93 -11.97 -3.97
C ASP A 81 -1.64 -11.95 -3.14
N ALA A 82 -0.80 -10.94 -3.33
CA ALA A 82 0.39 -10.71 -2.51
C ALA A 82 0.03 -10.48 -1.02
N GLU A 83 -0.94 -9.60 -0.74
CA GLU A 83 -1.47 -9.38 0.62
C GLU A 83 -1.90 -10.71 1.27
N LYS A 84 -2.69 -11.50 0.53
CA LYS A 84 -3.21 -12.77 1.03
C LYS A 84 -2.10 -13.78 1.30
N THR A 85 -1.11 -13.88 0.42
CA THR A 85 0.04 -14.78 0.61
C THR A 85 0.86 -14.39 1.84
N ILE A 86 1.19 -13.10 1.99
CA ILE A 86 1.91 -12.58 3.16
C ILE A 86 1.14 -12.91 4.45
N PHE A 87 -0.17 -12.64 4.47
CA PHE A 87 -1.01 -12.89 5.63
C PHE A 87 -1.04 -14.39 5.99
N ASN A 88 -1.22 -15.25 5.00
CA ASN A 88 -1.25 -16.70 5.20
C ASN A 88 0.09 -17.23 5.72
N TYR A 89 1.21 -16.72 5.19
CA TYR A 89 2.55 -17.11 5.64
C TYR A 89 2.69 -16.89 7.14
N TYR A 90 2.48 -15.65 7.60
CA TYR A 90 2.65 -15.32 9.01
C TYR A 90 1.61 -16.02 9.91
N GLN A 91 0.38 -16.21 9.44
CA GLN A 91 -0.63 -16.96 10.19
C GLN A 91 -0.22 -18.42 10.38
N GLN A 92 0.33 -19.08 9.35
CA GLN A 92 0.84 -20.44 9.45
C GLN A 92 2.04 -20.53 10.37
N SER A 93 3.00 -19.61 10.24
CA SER A 93 4.19 -19.58 11.11
C SER A 93 3.80 -19.50 12.58
N ILE A 94 2.85 -18.64 12.94
CA ILE A 94 2.37 -18.51 14.34
C ILE A 94 1.81 -19.84 14.87
N ASN A 95 1.03 -20.57 14.06
CA ASN A 95 0.46 -21.85 14.48
C ASN A 95 1.54 -22.93 14.67
N THR A 96 2.59 -22.92 13.85
CA THR A 96 3.71 -23.88 13.98
C THR A 96 4.58 -23.64 15.22
N PHE A 97 4.62 -22.42 15.77
CA PHE A 97 5.34 -22.14 17.03
C PHE A 97 4.53 -22.46 18.30
N HIS A 98 3.26 -22.87 18.17
CA HIS A 98 2.37 -23.19 19.29
C HIS A 98 2.05 -24.69 19.45
N GLU A 99 2.71 -25.57 18.68
CA GLU A 99 2.70 -27.03 18.83
C GLU A 99 4.02 -27.54 19.43
#